data_AF-A0A7C2TJH6-F1
#
_entry.id   AF-A0A7C2TJH6-F1
#
_cell.length_a   1.000
_cell.length_b   1.000
_cell.length_c   1.000
_cell.angle_alpha   90.00
_cell.angle_beta   90.00
_cell.angle_gamma   90.00
#
_symmetry.space_group_name_H-M   'P 1'
#
loop_
_entity.id
_entity.type
_entity.pdbx_description
1 polymer ?
#
loop_
_entity_poly.entity_id
_entity_poly.type
_entity_poly.pdbx_seq_one_letter_code
_entity_poly.pdbx_strand_id
1 'polypeptide(L)'
;SFMYQAITTADAMVLELVGKGSKYLGTYRDADENFLIGSNSYHLNIPANVPAENFWSLVVYDAETRSMIKNDVQPLPAIRSLDSDKLIQNSDGSYDVYFGPEAPEGFENNWVKTNEGDGFFVFFRFYSPTEAYYDKSWQLPMVELVK
;
A
#
# COMPACT_ATOMS: atom_id res chain seq x y z
N SER A 1 17.21 5.52 -7.81
CA SER A 1 17.38 6.80 -7.09
C SER A 1 16.02 7.24 -6.56
N PHE A 2 15.91 7.77 -5.34
CA PHE A 2 14.64 8.23 -4.76
C PHE A 2 13.93 9.27 -5.65
N MET A 3 14.67 10.25 -6.17
CA MET A 3 14.12 11.33 -7.01
C MET A 3 13.65 10.89 -8.40
N TYR A 4 13.87 9.62 -8.77
CA TYR A 4 13.37 9.05 -10.02
C TYR A 4 11.90 8.61 -9.92
N GLN A 5 11.42 8.38 -8.69
CA GLN A 5 10.10 7.81 -8.39
C GLN A 5 9.30 8.65 -7.40
N ALA A 6 9.90 9.70 -6.84
CA ALA A 6 9.27 10.63 -5.92
C ALA A 6 9.83 12.03 -6.17
N ILE A 7 9.05 13.04 -5.85
CA ILE A 7 9.50 14.44 -5.85
C ILE A 7 9.37 14.99 -4.42
N THR A 8 10.29 15.88 -4.06
CA THR A 8 10.43 16.51 -2.73
C THR A 8 10.98 15.59 -1.63
N THR A 9 11.59 16.22 -0.62
CA THR A 9 11.91 15.63 0.68
C THR A 9 11.69 16.69 1.75
N ALA A 10 11.43 16.27 2.98
CA ALA A 10 11.38 17.15 4.14
C ALA A 10 11.84 16.39 5.38
N ASP A 11 12.30 17.10 6.41
CA ASP A 11 12.69 16.51 7.69
C ASP A 11 11.57 15.65 8.28
N ALA A 12 10.32 16.10 8.15
CA ALA A 12 9.13 15.36 8.59
C ALA A 12 8.91 14.02 7.86
N MET A 13 9.49 13.84 6.67
CA MET A 13 9.43 12.58 5.92
C MET A 13 10.56 11.63 6.31
N VAL A 14 11.72 12.14 6.74
CA VAL A 14 12.96 11.36 6.90
C VAL A 14 13.32 11.12 8.36
N LEU A 15 13.27 12.14 9.21
CA LEU A 15 13.67 12.04 10.60
C LEU A 15 12.69 11.18 11.41
N GLU A 16 13.19 10.55 12.45
CA GLU A 16 12.39 9.86 13.46
C GLU A 16 11.66 10.90 14.31
N LEU A 17 10.38 11.06 14.05
CA LEU A 17 9.48 11.96 14.77
C LEU A 17 8.25 11.16 15.18
N VAL A 18 8.24 10.68 16.43
CA VAL A 18 7.10 9.94 16.98
C VAL A 18 5.86 10.84 17.01
N GLY A 19 4.74 10.32 16.50
CA GLY A 19 3.45 11.02 16.40
C GLY A 19 3.42 12.17 15.39
N LYS A 20 4.43 12.32 14.53
CA LYS A 20 4.54 13.47 13.61
C LYS A 20 5.08 13.09 12.24
N GLY A 21 4.74 13.93 11.26
CA GLY A 21 5.24 13.79 9.90
C GLY A 21 4.67 12.57 9.19
N SER A 22 5.45 12.00 8.28
CA SER A 22 5.02 10.85 7.48
C SER A 22 6.18 9.89 7.23
N LYS A 23 5.85 8.62 7.04
CA LYS A 23 6.79 7.56 6.67
C LYS A 23 6.23 6.72 5.55
N TYR A 24 7.12 6.19 4.72
CA TYR A 24 6.78 5.56 3.46
C TYR A 24 7.53 4.22 3.37
N LEU A 25 6.79 3.14 3.18
CA LEU A 25 7.34 1.83 2.84
C LEU A 25 6.98 1.54 1.39
N GLY A 26 7.99 1.25 0.58
CA GLY A 26 7.80 0.88 -0.83
C GLY A 26 8.08 -0.59 -1.03
N THR A 27 7.21 -1.27 -1.78
CA THR A 27 7.51 -2.59 -2.33
C THR A 27 7.31 -2.61 -3.84
N TYR A 28 8.24 -3.30 -4.50
CA TYR A 28 8.29 -3.50 -5.96
C TYR A 28 8.21 -4.99 -6.30
N ARG A 29 8.24 -5.84 -5.27
CA ARG A 29 8.37 -7.28 -5.38
C ARG A 29 7.44 -7.99 -4.40
N ASP A 30 7.04 -9.19 -4.77
CA ASP A 30 6.32 -10.10 -3.89
C ASP A 30 7.28 -10.82 -2.90
N ALA A 31 6.69 -11.67 -2.06
CA ALA A 31 7.38 -12.48 -1.06
C ALA A 31 8.37 -13.49 -1.67
N ASP A 32 8.21 -13.83 -2.95
CA ASP A 32 9.10 -14.70 -3.72
C ASP A 32 10.18 -13.89 -4.49
N GLU A 33 10.32 -12.60 -4.17
CA GLU A 33 11.24 -11.63 -4.79
C GLU A 33 11.02 -11.35 -6.29
N ASN A 34 9.86 -11.73 -6.84
CA ASN A 34 9.51 -11.42 -8.22
C ASN A 34 8.92 -10.02 -8.33
N PHE A 35 9.16 -9.33 -9.44
CA PHE A 35 8.56 -8.02 -9.67
C PHE A 35 7.03 -8.11 -9.75
N LEU A 36 6.36 -7.11 -9.22
CA LEU A 36 4.91 -7.00 -9.30
C LEU A 36 4.49 -6.66 -10.75
N ILE A 37 3.86 -7.62 -11.42
CA ILE A 37 3.31 -7.53 -12.77
C ILE A 37 1.78 -7.54 -12.71
N GLY A 38 1.13 -6.54 -13.29
CA GLY A 38 -0.30 -6.26 -13.18
C GLY A 38 -1.24 -7.26 -13.87
N SER A 39 -0.70 -8.23 -14.63
CA SER A 39 -1.45 -9.40 -15.11
C SER A 39 -1.74 -10.43 -14.03
N ASN A 40 -1.00 -10.40 -12.92
CA ASN A 40 -1.18 -11.33 -11.82
C ASN A 40 -2.06 -10.73 -10.72
N SER A 41 -2.60 -11.60 -9.87
CA SER A 41 -3.30 -11.22 -8.65
C SER A 41 -2.39 -11.35 -7.45
N TYR A 42 -2.40 -10.35 -6.57
CA TYR A 42 -1.61 -10.29 -5.36
C TYR A 42 -2.47 -9.95 -4.16
N HIS A 43 -2.00 -10.34 -2.99
CA HIS A 43 -2.63 -10.12 -1.71
C HIS A 43 -1.62 -9.48 -0.74
N LEU A 44 -2.11 -8.58 0.09
CA LEU A 44 -1.38 -8.01 1.22
C LEU A 44 -2.32 -8.00 2.42
N ASN A 45 -1.94 -8.73 3.47
CA ASN A 45 -2.56 -8.55 4.77
C ASN A 45 -1.93 -7.35 5.47
N ILE A 46 -2.74 -6.34 5.79
CA ILE A 46 -2.34 -5.19 6.62
C ILE A 46 -2.75 -5.52 8.06
N PRO A 47 -1.80 -5.76 8.97
CA PRO A 47 -2.13 -6.15 10.34
C PRO A 47 -2.92 -5.07 11.08
N ALA A 48 -3.72 -5.50 12.05
CA ALA A 48 -4.45 -4.60 12.94
C ALA A 48 -3.51 -3.60 13.64
N ASN A 49 -4.09 -2.53 14.18
CA ASN A 49 -3.37 -1.52 14.96
C ASN A 49 -2.19 -0.88 14.21
N VAL A 50 -2.40 -0.54 12.93
CA VAL A 50 -1.40 0.17 12.12
C VAL A 50 -0.88 1.40 12.90
N PRO A 51 0.44 1.55 13.09
CA PRO A 51 1.02 2.58 13.93
C PRO A 51 1.02 3.95 13.25
N ALA A 52 -0.16 4.52 13.03
CA ALA A 52 -0.37 5.83 12.43
C ALA A 52 -1.51 6.58 13.13
N GLU A 53 -1.19 7.60 13.91
CA GLU A 53 -2.18 8.31 14.75
C GLU A 53 -3.24 9.06 13.92
N ASN A 54 -2.86 9.56 12.74
CA ASN A 54 -3.82 10.23 11.87
C ASN A 54 -4.56 9.22 10.98
N PHE A 55 -3.84 8.62 10.03
CA PHE A 55 -4.37 7.61 9.10
C PHE A 55 -3.23 6.89 8.39
N TRP A 56 -3.56 5.83 7.67
CA TRP A 56 -2.63 5.18 6.74
C TRP A 56 -3.24 5.09 5.34
N SER A 57 -2.38 4.99 4.34
CA SER A 57 -2.80 4.73 2.96
C SER A 57 -1.85 3.82 2.22
N LEU A 58 -2.42 3.05 1.30
CA LEU A 58 -1.71 2.23 0.33
C LEU A 58 -2.10 2.75 -1.05
N VAL A 59 -1.11 3.07 -1.88
CA VAL A 59 -1.36 3.58 -3.24
C VAL A 59 -0.52 2.82 -4.25
N VAL A 60 -1.14 2.47 -5.38
CA VAL A 60 -0.53 1.74 -6.48
C VAL A 60 -0.01 2.71 -7.55
N TYR A 61 1.23 2.48 -7.99
CA TYR A 61 1.93 3.28 -8.98
C TYR A 61 2.35 2.44 -10.16
N ASP A 62 2.21 3.00 -11.35
CA ASP A 62 2.76 2.41 -12.57
C ASP A 62 4.30 2.51 -12.56
N ALA A 63 5.00 1.41 -12.85
CA ALA A 63 6.46 1.35 -12.77
C ALA A 63 7.15 2.14 -13.90
N GLU A 64 6.49 2.31 -15.04
CA GLU A 64 7.04 3.05 -16.17
C GLU A 64 6.96 4.56 -15.93
N THR A 65 5.80 5.09 -15.52
CA THR A 65 5.56 6.53 -15.38
C THR A 65 5.80 7.04 -13.96
N ARG A 66 5.79 6.15 -12.95
CA ARG A 66 5.93 6.45 -11.50
C ARG A 66 4.81 7.37 -11.02
N SER A 67 3.72 7.41 -11.77
CA SER A 67 2.48 8.08 -11.43
C SER A 67 1.51 7.07 -10.83
N MET A 68 0.47 7.55 -10.15
CA MET A 68 -0.63 6.66 -9.74
C MET A 68 -1.11 5.88 -10.96
N ILE A 69 -1.30 4.58 -10.81
CA ILE A 69 -1.74 3.74 -11.92
C ILE A 69 -3.08 4.26 -12.44
N LYS A 70 -3.16 4.48 -13.76
CA LYS A 70 -4.41 4.87 -14.39
C LYS A 70 -5.14 3.60 -14.81
N ASN A 71 -6.28 3.34 -14.20
CA ASN A 71 -7.19 2.27 -14.58
C ASN A 71 -8.59 2.85 -14.87
N ASP A 72 -9.50 1.98 -15.30
CA ASP A 72 -10.88 2.30 -15.72
C ASP A 72 -11.93 2.10 -14.60
N VAL A 73 -11.50 1.70 -13.40
CA VAL A 73 -12.41 1.39 -12.28
C VAL A 73 -12.30 2.41 -11.16
N GLN A 74 -11.09 2.67 -10.66
CA GLN A 74 -10.85 3.56 -9.53
C GLN A 74 -10.29 4.91 -10.01
N PRO A 75 -10.93 6.05 -9.68
CA PRO A 75 -10.35 7.38 -9.93
C PRO A 75 -9.12 7.66 -9.06
N LEU A 76 -9.00 6.96 -7.93
CA LEU A 76 -7.85 6.97 -7.03
C LEU A 76 -7.46 5.50 -6.75
N PRO A 77 -6.32 5.00 -7.26
CA PRO A 77 -5.90 3.61 -7.08
C PRO A 77 -5.28 3.40 -5.69
N ALA A 78 -6.11 3.53 -4.65
CA ALA A 78 -5.66 3.59 -3.27
C ALA A 78 -6.64 2.94 -2.29
N ILE A 79 -6.09 2.35 -1.22
CA ILE A 79 -6.81 1.94 -0.01
C ILE A 79 -6.40 2.87 1.12
N ARG A 80 -7.36 3.43 1.86
CA ARG A 80 -7.08 4.43 2.91
C ARG A 80 -7.94 4.14 4.12
N SER A 81 -7.36 4.21 5.32
CA SER A 81 -8.14 4.04 6.55
C SER A 81 -9.21 5.11 6.78
N LEU A 82 -9.12 6.23 6.05
CA LEU A 82 -10.13 7.28 6.01
C LEU A 82 -11.46 6.82 5.36
N ASP A 83 -11.43 5.77 4.55
CA ASP A 83 -12.60 5.19 3.88
C ASP A 83 -13.08 3.91 4.59
N SER A 84 -12.83 3.79 5.90
CA SER A 84 -13.09 2.59 6.70
C SER A 84 -14.57 2.16 6.76
N ASP A 85 -15.51 3.06 6.43
CA ASP A 85 -16.93 2.75 6.28
C ASP A 85 -17.23 1.86 5.07
N LYS A 86 -16.30 1.78 4.10
CA LYS A 86 -16.43 0.99 2.88
C LYS A 86 -15.51 -0.22 2.87
N LEU A 87 -14.37 -0.12 3.56
CA LEU A 87 -13.41 -1.20 3.65
C LEU A 87 -13.96 -2.36 4.47
N ILE A 88 -13.60 -3.56 4.04
CA ILE A 88 -13.94 -4.80 4.71
C ILE A 88 -12.83 -5.09 5.70
N GLN A 89 -13.12 -4.92 6.99
CA GLN A 89 -12.20 -5.23 8.07
C GLN A 89 -12.42 -6.67 8.55
N ASN A 90 -11.32 -7.38 8.77
CA ASN A 90 -11.34 -8.72 9.34
C ASN A 90 -11.72 -8.68 10.83
N SER A 91 -12.16 -9.81 11.37
CA SER A 91 -12.56 -9.91 12.78
C SER A 91 -11.43 -9.64 13.78
N ASP A 92 -10.17 -9.82 13.36
CA ASP A 92 -8.98 -9.52 14.14
C ASP A 92 -8.52 -8.04 14.03
N GLY A 93 -9.22 -7.24 13.22
CA GLY A 93 -8.93 -5.84 12.95
C GLY A 93 -7.96 -5.59 11.80
N SER A 94 -7.45 -6.64 11.14
CA SER A 94 -6.62 -6.53 9.93
C SER A 94 -7.45 -6.21 8.69
N TYR A 95 -6.77 -5.92 7.58
CA TYR A 95 -7.39 -5.76 6.26
C TYR A 95 -6.66 -6.62 5.25
N ASP A 96 -7.40 -7.47 4.55
CA ASP A 96 -6.90 -8.13 3.34
C ASP A 96 -7.11 -7.20 2.14
N VAL A 97 -6.02 -6.85 1.46
CA VAL A 97 -6.01 -5.96 0.31
C VAL A 97 -5.47 -6.69 -0.91
N TYR A 98 -6.10 -6.48 -2.06
CA TYR A 98 -5.76 -7.15 -3.30
C TYR A 98 -5.33 -6.18 -4.40
N PHE A 99 -4.47 -6.66 -5.28
CA PHE A 99 -4.02 -5.98 -6.50
C PHE A 99 -4.13 -6.96 -7.65
N GLY A 100 -4.76 -6.58 -8.75
CA GLY A 100 -4.91 -7.49 -9.89
C GLY A 100 -5.81 -6.94 -10.99
N PRO A 101 -5.92 -7.62 -12.14
CA PRO A 101 -6.78 -7.18 -13.24
C PRO A 101 -8.27 -7.26 -12.88
N GLU A 102 -8.62 -8.17 -11.96
CA GLU A 102 -9.98 -8.39 -11.46
C GLU A 102 -10.01 -8.44 -9.92
N ALA A 103 -11.13 -8.00 -9.34
CA ALA A 103 -11.36 -8.07 -7.91
C ALA A 103 -11.70 -9.51 -7.51
N PRO A 104 -11.13 -10.05 -6.41
CA PRO A 104 -11.67 -11.25 -5.79
C PRO A 104 -13.10 -11.00 -5.29
N GLU A 105 -13.96 -12.02 -5.40
CA GLU A 105 -15.35 -11.95 -4.97
C GLU A 105 -15.45 -11.53 -3.49
N GLY A 106 -16.22 -10.48 -3.23
CA GLY A 106 -16.42 -9.96 -1.88
C GLY A 106 -15.28 -9.08 -1.36
N PHE A 107 -14.29 -8.74 -2.18
CA PHE A 107 -13.20 -7.80 -1.84
C PHE A 107 -13.13 -6.60 -2.78
N GLU A 108 -14.23 -6.26 -3.45
CA GLU A 108 -14.29 -5.18 -4.44
C GLU A 108 -13.91 -3.81 -3.85
N ASN A 109 -14.16 -3.61 -2.54
CA ASN A 109 -13.77 -2.39 -1.82
C ASN A 109 -12.35 -2.43 -1.26
N ASN A 110 -11.72 -3.61 -1.17
CA ASN A 110 -10.36 -3.80 -0.68
C ASN A 110 -9.40 -4.14 -1.83
N TRP A 111 -9.69 -3.68 -3.04
CA TRP A 111 -8.94 -4.03 -4.22
C TRP A 111 -8.59 -2.80 -5.07
N VAL A 112 -7.41 -2.83 -5.68
CA VAL A 112 -6.98 -1.84 -6.66
C VAL A 112 -6.69 -2.54 -7.99
N LYS A 113 -7.36 -2.09 -9.06
CA LYS A 113 -7.14 -2.64 -10.40
C LYS A 113 -5.74 -2.33 -10.91
N THR A 114 -5.07 -3.37 -11.38
CA THR A 114 -3.83 -3.28 -12.15
C THR A 114 -4.07 -3.55 -13.63
N ASN A 115 -3.14 -3.09 -14.46
CA ASN A 115 -3.22 -3.27 -15.91
C ASN A 115 -2.42 -4.51 -16.32
N GLU A 116 -2.96 -5.31 -17.22
CA GLU A 116 -2.25 -6.47 -17.76
C GLU A 116 -0.96 -6.05 -18.49
N GLY A 117 0.14 -6.75 -18.24
CA GLY A 117 1.45 -6.52 -18.84
C GLY A 117 2.27 -5.40 -18.18
N ASP A 118 1.64 -4.48 -17.46
CA ASP A 118 2.32 -3.36 -16.81
C ASP A 118 3.03 -3.82 -15.53
N GLY A 119 4.23 -3.31 -15.28
CA GLY A 119 4.86 -3.41 -13.97
C GLY A 119 4.27 -2.35 -13.02
N PHE A 120 4.12 -2.67 -11.74
CA PHE A 120 3.67 -1.70 -10.74
C PHE A 120 4.47 -1.78 -9.46
N PHE A 121 4.26 -0.81 -8.58
CA PHE A 121 4.79 -0.82 -7.22
C PHE A 121 3.83 -0.12 -6.28
N VAL A 122 4.02 -0.35 -4.98
CA VAL A 122 3.11 0.12 -3.94
C VAL A 122 3.86 0.95 -2.93
N PHE A 123 3.28 2.10 -2.55
CA PHE A 123 3.69 2.82 -1.35
C PHE A 123 2.63 2.72 -0.25
N PHE A 124 3.03 2.17 0.89
CA PHE A 124 2.31 2.25 2.14
C PHE A 124 2.79 3.47 2.95
N ARG A 125 1.86 4.28 3.42
CA ARG A 125 2.12 5.56 4.08
C ARG A 125 1.54 5.57 5.47
N PHE A 126 2.35 5.99 6.43
CA PHE A 126 1.96 6.28 7.80
C PHE A 126 1.91 7.79 7.98
N TYR A 127 0.80 8.32 8.49
CA TYR A 127 0.67 9.73 8.85
C TYR A 127 0.65 9.82 10.38
N SER A 128 1.62 10.56 10.94
CA SER A 128 1.94 10.57 12.37
C SER A 128 2.27 9.18 12.92
N PRO A 129 3.37 8.54 12.47
CA PRO A 129 3.74 7.20 12.91
C PRO A 129 4.07 7.15 14.41
N THR A 130 3.59 6.11 15.11
CA THR A 130 3.85 5.90 16.55
C THR A 130 5.16 5.12 16.78
N GLU A 131 5.55 4.93 18.04
CA GLU A 131 6.76 4.18 18.43
C GLU A 131 6.82 2.77 17.82
N ALA A 132 5.67 2.10 17.70
CA ALA A 132 5.56 0.76 17.14
C ALA A 132 6.03 0.63 15.67
N TYR A 133 6.03 1.74 14.93
CA TYR A 133 6.65 1.79 13.60
C TYR A 133 8.19 1.79 13.68
N TYR A 134 8.75 2.55 14.63
CA TYR A 134 10.20 2.78 14.74
C TYR A 134 10.92 1.62 15.43
N ASP A 135 10.33 1.06 16.49
CA ASP A 135 10.88 -0.10 17.22
C ASP A 135 10.65 -1.44 16.49
N LYS A 136 9.88 -1.41 15.39
CA LYS A 136 9.52 -2.56 14.54
C LYS A 136 8.71 -3.65 15.25
N SER A 137 8.03 -3.32 16.35
CA SER A 137 7.06 -4.19 17.01
C SER A 137 5.81 -4.42 16.15
N TRP A 138 5.48 -3.47 15.28
CA TRP A 138 4.54 -3.65 14.17
C TRP A 138 5.29 -3.72 12.84
N GLN A 139 4.92 -4.67 11.98
CA GLN A 139 5.54 -4.86 10.67
C GLN A 139 4.48 -5.09 9.61
N LEU A 140 4.68 -4.52 8.43
CA LEU A 140 3.87 -4.81 7.25
C LEU A 140 4.46 -6.06 6.58
N PRO A 141 3.69 -7.14 6.40
CA PRO A 141 4.12 -8.31 5.65
C PRO A 141 4.48 -7.98 4.20
N MET A 142 5.15 -8.93 3.55
CA MET A 142 5.38 -8.85 2.10
C MET A 142 4.07 -9.07 1.35
N VAL A 143 4.01 -8.53 0.13
CA VAL A 143 2.93 -8.83 -0.82
C VAL A 143 3.08 -10.27 -1.29
N GLU A 144 2.00 -11.04 -1.33
CA GLU A 144 1.99 -12.43 -1.75
C GLU A 144 1.30 -12.57 -3.12
N LEU A 145 1.79 -13.47 -3.96
CA LEU A 145 1.11 -13.86 -5.20
C LEU A 145 -0.09 -14.76 -4.85
N VAL A 146 -1.27 -14.42 -5.38
CA VAL A 146 -2.46 -15.28 -5.28
C VAL A 146 -2.37 -16.35 -6.36
N LYS A 147 -2.38 -17.63 -5.95
CA LYS A 147 -2.27 -18.79 -6.83
C LYS A 147 -3.62 -19.35 -7.24
#